data_AF-A0A947Y093-F1
#
_entry.id   AF-A0A947Y093-F1
#
_cell.length_a   1.000
_cell.length_b   1.000
_cell.length_c   1.000
_cell.angle_alpha   90.00
_cell.angle_beta   90.00
_cell.angle_gamma   90.00
#
_symmetry.space_group_name_H-M   'P 1'
#
loop_
_entity.id
_entity.type
_entity.pdbx_description
1 polymer ?
#
loop_
_entity_poly.entity_id
_entity_poly.type
_entity_poly.pdbx_seq_one_letter_code
_entity_poly.pdbx_strand_id
1 'polypeptide(L)'
;MEAVAASTEISVLAWSVVLLLAQIVLQASVLGDLTPGYLFSPRDEERKTNSVLAERLKRALHNLLETYPAFIALVVGLVATGKTGGMAATGALLWIICRVIYVVLYAAGVPVARTLIWLGSIIGLVMMLIQLIW
;
A
#
# COMPACT_ATOMS: atom_id res chain seq x y z
N MET A 1 8.80 20.20 17.22
CA MET A 1 8.76 19.80 15.79
C MET A 1 9.61 18.58 15.52
N GLU A 2 10.83 18.47 16.03
CA GLU A 2 11.68 17.28 15.81
C GLU A 2 11.06 15.95 16.30
N ALA A 3 10.42 15.95 17.48
CA ALA A 3 9.77 14.74 18.01
C ALA A 3 8.58 14.26 17.15
N VAL A 4 7.92 15.17 16.42
CA VAL A 4 6.81 14.84 15.52
C VAL A 4 7.32 14.29 14.19
N ALA A 5 8.45 14.82 13.69
CA ALA A 5 9.12 14.28 12.51
C ALA A 5 9.68 12.87 12.75
N ALA A 6 10.02 12.54 14.00
CA ALA A 6 10.48 11.23 14.42
C ALA A 6 9.35 10.25 14.81
N SER A 7 8.07 10.60 14.59
CA SER A 7 6.97 9.72 14.94
C SER A 7 6.96 8.45 14.11
N THR A 8 6.44 7.37 14.70
CA THR A 8 6.29 6.08 14.01
C THR A 8 5.42 6.23 12.77
N GLU A 9 4.39 7.05 12.82
CA GLU A 9 3.46 7.29 11.71
C GLU A 9 4.16 7.94 10.51
N ILE A 10 5.03 8.93 10.74
CA ILE A 10 5.83 9.55 9.67
C ILE A 10 6.83 8.55 9.09
N SER A 11 7.48 7.75 9.95
CA SER A 11 8.40 6.70 9.49
C SER A 11 7.69 5.66 8.63
N VAL A 12 6.49 5.23 9.04
CA VAL A 12 5.66 4.30 8.26
C VAL A 12 5.19 4.94 6.95
N LEU A 13 4.84 6.23 6.96
CA LEU A 13 4.49 6.96 5.73
C LEU A 13 5.65 6.98 4.73
N ALA A 14 6.89 7.17 5.20
CA ALA A 14 8.07 7.09 4.33
C ALA A 14 8.22 5.67 3.73
N TRP A 15 8.13 4.64 4.57
CA TRP A 15 8.20 3.24 4.12
C TRP A 15 7.03 2.83 3.22
N SER A 16 5.84 3.42 3.38
CA SER A 16 4.71 3.15 2.50
C SER A 16 4.90 3.72 1.11
N VAL A 17 5.61 4.85 0.97
CA VAL A 17 6.02 5.36 -0.34
C VAL A 17 7.02 4.41 -1.00
N VAL A 18 7.99 3.87 -0.24
CA VAL A 18 8.90 2.83 -0.74
C VAL A 18 8.12 1.61 -1.23
N LEU A 19 7.13 1.14 -0.46
CA LEU A 19 6.28 0.02 -0.85
C LEU A 19 5.46 0.33 -2.12
N LEU A 20 4.91 1.54 -2.24
CA LEU A 20 4.18 1.98 -3.44
C LEU A 20 5.08 1.93 -4.67
N LEU A 21 6.28 2.53 -4.59
CA LEU A 21 7.24 2.53 -5.68
C LEU A 21 7.68 1.11 -6.04
N ALA A 22 7.94 0.27 -5.04
CA ALA A 22 8.27 -1.13 -5.25
C ALA A 22 7.15 -1.86 -6.01
N GLN A 23 5.88 -1.66 -5.66
CA GLN A 23 4.76 -2.29 -6.39
C GLN A 23 4.62 -1.79 -7.83
N ILE A 24 4.83 -0.49 -8.07
CA ILE A 24 4.83 0.09 -9.43
C ILE A 24 5.92 -0.56 -10.29
N VAL A 25 7.15 -0.65 -9.75
CA VAL A 25 8.29 -1.27 -10.44
C VAL A 25 8.04 -2.77 -10.67
N LEU A 26 7.58 -3.49 -9.64
CA LEU A 26 7.30 -4.92 -9.73
C LEU A 26 6.25 -5.21 -10.80
N GLN A 27 5.11 -4.50 -10.79
CA GLN A 27 4.07 -4.67 -11.80
C GLN A 27 4.59 -4.36 -13.21
N ALA A 28 5.39 -3.30 -13.39
CA ALA A 28 5.93 -2.94 -14.69
C ALA A 28 6.98 -3.95 -15.20
N SER A 29 7.79 -4.52 -14.31
CA SER A 29 8.90 -5.42 -14.66
C SER A 29 8.47 -6.79 -15.20
N VAL A 30 7.25 -7.23 -14.88
CA VAL A 30 6.74 -8.55 -15.27
C VAL A 30 5.87 -8.53 -16.54
N LEU A 31 5.86 -7.39 -17.26
CA LEU A 31 5.19 -7.20 -18.55
C LEU A 31 6.03 -7.67 -19.75
N GLY A 32 6.87 -8.69 -19.56
CA GLY A 32 7.88 -9.11 -20.53
C GLY A 32 7.34 -9.66 -21.86
N ASP A 33 6.03 -9.91 -21.94
CA ASP A 33 5.32 -10.34 -23.14
C ASP A 33 4.81 -9.17 -24.00
N LEU A 34 4.93 -7.94 -23.51
CA LEU A 34 4.63 -6.73 -24.27
C LEU A 34 5.88 -6.23 -25.01
N THR A 35 5.72 -5.88 -26.28
CA THR A 35 6.83 -5.37 -27.10
C THR A 35 7.36 -4.04 -26.54
N PRO A 36 8.68 -3.77 -26.58
CA PRO A 36 9.24 -2.48 -26.18
C PRO A 36 8.56 -1.29 -26.85
N GLY A 37 8.24 -1.41 -28.14
CA GLY A 37 7.51 -0.38 -28.88
C GLY A 37 6.12 -0.06 -28.29
N TYR A 38 5.46 -1.03 -27.66
CA TYR A 38 4.21 -0.80 -26.92
C TYR A 38 4.46 -0.23 -25.53
N LEU A 39 5.50 -0.68 -24.82
CA LEU A 39 5.83 -0.16 -23.50
C LEU A 39 6.22 1.32 -23.52
N PHE A 40 6.84 1.77 -24.61
CA PHE A 40 7.22 3.17 -24.89
C PHE A 40 6.21 3.95 -25.73
N SER A 41 5.10 3.34 -26.16
CA SER A 41 4.03 4.08 -26.86
C SER A 41 3.14 4.82 -25.86
N PRO A 42 2.25 5.71 -26.34
CA PRO A 42 1.20 6.30 -25.51
C PRO A 42 0.21 5.28 -24.90
N ARG A 43 0.27 4.01 -25.32
CA ARG A 43 -0.61 2.90 -24.88
C ARG A 43 -2.10 3.14 -25.16
N ASP A 44 -2.41 3.86 -26.25
CA ASP A 44 -3.78 4.13 -26.69
C ASP A 44 -4.53 2.84 -27.11
N GLU A 45 -3.80 1.85 -27.64
CA GLU A 45 -4.32 0.50 -27.88
C GLU A 45 -4.30 -0.32 -26.60
N GLU A 46 -5.43 -0.86 -26.15
CA GLU A 46 -5.44 -1.69 -24.94
C GLU A 46 -4.83 -3.08 -25.24
N ARG A 47 -3.54 -3.27 -24.96
CA ARG A 47 -2.91 -4.60 -24.96
C ARG A 47 -2.86 -5.18 -23.56
N LYS A 48 -3.43 -6.36 -23.41
CA LYS A 48 -3.38 -7.15 -22.18
C LYS A 48 -2.15 -8.05 -22.21
N THR A 49 -1.46 -8.10 -21.08
CA THR A 49 -0.43 -9.10 -20.82
C THR A 49 -1.09 -10.45 -20.58
N ASN A 50 -0.51 -11.52 -21.11
CA ASN A 50 -0.83 -12.91 -20.81
C ASN A 50 -0.19 -13.37 -19.48
N SER A 51 0.66 -12.53 -18.87
CA SER A 51 1.31 -12.84 -17.59
C SER A 51 0.30 -12.76 -16.44
N VAL A 52 -0.09 -13.93 -15.93
CA VAL A 52 -0.95 -14.05 -14.74
C VAL A 52 -0.34 -13.33 -13.54
N LEU A 53 0.99 -13.34 -13.39
CA LEU A 53 1.69 -12.65 -12.32
C LEU A 53 1.59 -11.12 -12.47
N ALA A 54 1.74 -10.59 -13.69
CA ALA A 54 1.60 -9.17 -13.96
C ALA A 54 0.20 -8.65 -13.60
N GLU A 55 -0.84 -9.40 -13.96
CA GLU A 55 -2.20 -9.04 -13.57
C GLU A 55 -2.41 -9.11 -12.05
N ARG A 56 -1.80 -10.09 -11.38
CA ARG A 56 -1.87 -10.22 -9.92
C ARG A 56 -1.23 -9.02 -9.24
N LEU A 57 -0.04 -8.62 -9.67
CA LEU A 57 0.65 -7.44 -9.13
C LEU A 57 -0.11 -6.14 -9.44
N LYS A 58 -0.73 -6.02 -10.63
CA LYS A 58 -1.61 -4.88 -10.96
C LYS A 58 -2.79 -4.77 -10.00
N ARG A 59 -3.46 -5.88 -9.71
CA ARG A 59 -4.57 -5.91 -8.74
C ARG A 59 -4.11 -5.60 -7.31
N ALA A 60 -2.92 -6.06 -6.92
CA ALA A 60 -2.33 -5.72 -5.63
C ALA A 60 -2.03 -4.21 -5.51
N LEU A 61 -1.46 -3.60 -6.54
CA LEU A 61 -1.21 -2.15 -6.58
C LEU A 61 -2.52 -1.35 -6.48
N HIS A 62 -3.52 -1.70 -7.30
CA HIS A 62 -4.82 -1.04 -7.24
C HIS A 62 -5.46 -1.16 -5.84
N ASN A 63 -5.34 -2.32 -5.20
CA ASN A 63 -5.86 -2.50 -3.84
C ASN A 63 -5.11 -1.67 -2.78
N LEU A 64 -3.80 -1.43 -2.95
CA LEU A 64 -3.09 -0.45 -2.10
C LEU A 64 -3.71 0.94 -2.31
N LEU A 65 -3.84 1.37 -3.57
CA LEU A 65 -4.32 2.70 -3.94
C LEU A 65 -5.76 3.00 -3.48
N GLU A 66 -6.62 1.98 -3.32
CA GLU A 66 -7.98 2.14 -2.76
C GLU A 66 -7.99 2.66 -1.32
N THR A 67 -6.96 2.31 -0.54
CA THR A 67 -6.90 2.68 0.90
C THR A 67 -5.77 3.65 1.23
N TYR A 68 -4.83 3.84 0.30
CA TYR A 68 -3.65 4.66 0.53
C TYR A 68 -3.97 6.14 0.81
N PRO A 69 -4.92 6.79 0.10
CA PRO A 69 -5.33 8.15 0.44
C PRO A 69 -5.86 8.29 1.86
N ALA A 70 -6.62 7.30 2.36
CA ALA A 70 -7.11 7.29 3.73
C ALA A 70 -5.96 7.15 4.73
N PHE A 71 -4.99 6.27 4.48
CA PHE A 71 -3.79 6.15 5.31
C PHE A 71 -3.01 7.46 5.40
N ILE A 72 -2.76 8.12 4.26
CA ILE A 72 -2.06 9.42 4.20
C ILE A 72 -2.83 10.47 5.02
N ALA A 73 -4.14 10.59 4.79
CA ALA A 73 -4.99 11.55 5.49
C ALA A 73 -4.96 11.33 7.02
N LEU A 74 -4.97 10.07 7.47
CA LEU A 74 -4.86 9.73 8.88
C LEU A 74 -3.51 10.12 9.48
N VAL A 75 -2.39 9.78 8.82
CA VAL A 75 -1.05 10.19 9.30
C VAL A 75 -0.97 11.71 9.41
N VAL A 76 -1.39 12.43 8.36
CA VAL A 76 -1.38 13.91 8.34
C VAL A 76 -2.27 14.47 9.44
N GLY A 77 -3.48 13.94 9.62
CA GLY A 77 -4.41 14.38 10.66
C GLY A 77 -3.87 14.15 12.07
N LEU A 78 -3.29 12.98 12.34
CA LEU A 78 -2.70 12.64 13.63
C LEU A 78 -1.52 13.55 13.98
N VAL A 79 -0.67 13.82 13.00
CA VAL A 79 0.47 14.75 13.14
C VAL A 79 -0.01 16.17 13.36
N ALA A 80 -0.97 16.66 12.56
CA ALA A 80 -1.50 18.01 12.65
C ALA A 80 -2.24 18.29 13.98
N THR A 81 -2.83 17.26 14.59
CA THR A 81 -3.56 17.35 15.86
C THR A 81 -2.70 16.98 17.08
N GLY A 82 -1.45 16.57 16.87
CA GLY A 82 -0.55 16.14 17.95
C GLY A 82 -0.94 14.81 18.61
N LYS A 83 -1.81 14.00 17.97
CA LYS A 83 -2.32 12.72 18.49
C LYS A 83 -1.51 11.50 18.02
N THR A 84 -0.22 11.67 17.74
CA THR A 84 0.69 10.60 17.32
C THR A 84 1.05 9.66 18.48
N GLY A 85 1.46 8.42 18.17
CA GLY A 85 1.87 7.42 19.15
C GLY A 85 0.75 6.44 19.52
N GLY A 86 1.00 5.61 20.54
CA GLY A 86 0.01 4.71 21.13
C GLY A 86 -0.73 3.84 20.10
N MET A 87 -2.05 3.96 20.07
CA MET A 87 -2.90 3.20 19.16
C MET A 87 -2.69 3.57 17.69
N ALA A 88 -2.41 4.84 17.38
CA ALA A 88 -2.12 5.27 16.02
C ALA A 88 -0.83 4.64 15.48
N ALA A 89 0.25 4.65 16.26
CA ALA A 89 1.52 4.05 15.88
C ALA A 89 1.38 2.54 15.64
N THR A 90 0.61 1.87 16.51
CA THR A 90 0.31 0.44 16.37
C THR A 90 -0.53 0.16 15.12
N GLY A 91 -1.54 0.98 14.86
CA GLY A 91 -2.38 0.89 13.66
C GLY A 91 -1.60 1.11 12.36
N ALA A 92 -0.69 2.08 12.35
CA ALA A 92 0.19 2.36 11.21
C ALA A 92 1.13 1.19 10.91
N LEU A 93 1.78 0.64 11.94
CA LEU A 93 2.65 -0.54 11.80
C LEU A 93 1.86 -1.77 11.32
N LEU A 94 0.70 -2.04 11.91
CA LEU A 94 -0.18 -3.12 11.48
C LEU A 94 -0.56 -2.97 10.01
N TRP A 95 -0.97 -1.76 9.61
CA TRP A 95 -1.35 -1.48 8.23
C TRP A 95 -0.21 -1.77 7.26
N ILE A 96 1.00 -1.25 7.49
CA ILE A 96 2.11 -1.45 6.54
C ILE A 96 2.58 -2.91 6.48
N ILE A 97 2.65 -3.60 7.62
CA ILE A 97 3.03 -5.03 7.66
C ILE A 97 2.01 -5.85 6.87
N CYS A 98 0.72 -5.63 7.08
CA CYS A 98 -0.32 -6.28 6.31
C CYS A 98 -0.19 -5.97 4.80
N ARG A 99 0.15 -4.74 4.42
CA ARG A 99 0.33 -4.37 2.99
C ARG A 99 1.51 -5.09 2.34
N VAL A 100 2.63 -5.24 3.05
CA VAL A 100 3.78 -6.01 2.56
C VAL A 100 3.39 -7.48 2.38
N ILE A 101 2.79 -8.10 3.40
CA ILE A 101 2.36 -9.51 3.34
C ILE A 101 1.31 -9.72 2.24
N TYR A 102 0.38 -8.79 2.08
CA TYR A 102 -0.68 -8.86 1.07
C TYR A 102 -0.09 -8.99 -0.34
N VAL A 103 0.92 -8.17 -0.69
CA VAL A 103 1.57 -8.23 -2.01
C VAL A 103 2.18 -9.60 -2.26
N VAL A 104 2.89 -10.16 -1.27
CA VAL A 104 3.52 -11.48 -1.37
C VAL A 104 2.46 -12.58 -1.58
N LEU A 105 1.39 -12.58 -0.77
CA LEU A 105 0.30 -13.56 -0.89
C LEU A 105 -0.44 -13.43 -2.22
N TYR A 106 -0.64 -12.21 -2.70
CA TYR A 106 -1.35 -11.95 -3.95
C TYR A 106 -0.54 -12.41 -5.17
N ALA A 107 0.78 -12.14 -5.18
CA ALA A 107 1.69 -12.64 -6.20
C ALA A 107 1.73 -14.18 -6.23
N ALA A 108 1.85 -14.81 -5.05
CA ALA A 108 1.81 -16.27 -4.89
C ALA A 108 0.46 -16.90 -5.25
N GLY A 109 -0.61 -16.11 -5.30
CA GLY A 109 -1.96 -16.57 -5.65
C GLY A 109 -2.65 -17.34 -4.52
N VAL A 110 -2.27 -17.11 -3.26
CA VAL A 110 -2.87 -17.77 -2.09
C VAL A 110 -4.24 -17.16 -1.79
N PRO A 111 -5.36 -17.91 -1.99
CA PRO A 111 -6.69 -17.41 -1.69
C PRO A 111 -6.94 -17.40 -0.18
N VAL A 112 -7.97 -16.68 0.28
CA VAL A 112 -8.42 -16.56 1.68
C VAL A 112 -7.44 -15.84 2.62
N ALA A 113 -6.19 -16.30 2.72
CA ALA A 113 -5.16 -15.67 3.56
C ALA A 113 -4.98 -14.18 3.21
N ARG A 114 -5.01 -13.84 1.91
CA ARG A 114 -4.97 -12.44 1.46
C ARG A 114 -6.11 -11.59 2.02
N THR A 115 -7.30 -12.16 2.18
CA THR A 115 -8.49 -11.45 2.69
C THR A 115 -8.35 -11.19 4.18
N LEU A 116 -7.85 -12.17 4.94
CA LEU A 116 -7.57 -12.00 6.36
C LEU A 116 -6.51 -10.92 6.61
N ILE A 117 -5.43 -10.92 5.83
CA ILE A 117 -4.39 -9.89 5.91
C ILE A 117 -4.91 -8.52 5.49
N TRP A 118 -5.77 -8.45 4.47
CA TRP A 118 -6.43 -7.20 4.09
C TRP A 118 -7.31 -6.66 5.24
N LEU A 119 -8.09 -7.52 5.90
CA LEU A 119 -8.88 -7.14 7.07
C LEU A 119 -7.98 -6.60 8.20
N GLY A 120 -6.83 -7.23 8.45
CA GLY A 120 -5.83 -6.71 9.38
C GLY A 120 -5.38 -5.29 9.04
N SER A 121 -5.19 -4.97 7.76
CA SER A 121 -4.86 -3.61 7.34
C SER A 121 -6.01 -2.62 7.61
N ILE A 122 -7.27 -3.03 7.42
CA ILE A 122 -8.44 -2.18 7.73
C ILE A 122 -8.54 -1.92 9.22
N ILE A 123 -8.29 -2.93 10.06
CA ILE A 123 -8.22 -2.76 11.52
C ILE A 123 -7.15 -1.72 11.88
N GLY A 124 -5.98 -1.76 11.25
CA GLY A 124 -4.94 -0.75 11.44
C GLY A 124 -5.41 0.68 11.13
N LEU A 125 -6.15 0.88 10.03
CA LEU A 125 -6.74 2.18 9.69
C LEU A 125 -7.80 2.63 10.71
N VAL A 126 -8.64 1.70 11.18
CA VAL A 126 -9.67 1.99 12.19
C VAL A 126 -9.03 2.39 13.52
N MET A 127 -7.93 1.73 13.93
CA MET A 127 -7.18 2.10 15.13
C MET A 127 -6.63 3.53 15.03
N MET A 128 -6.02 3.89 13.90
CA MET A 128 -5.55 5.25 13.64
C MET A 128 -6.70 6.27 13.66
N LEU A 129 -7.85 5.92 13.08
CA LEU A 129 -9.03 6.77 13.06
C LEU A 129 -9.62 6.99 14.46
N ILE A 130 -9.68 5.94 15.29
CA ILE A 130 -10.15 6.04 16.68
C ILE A 130 -9.26 7.00 17.46
N GLN A 131 -7.94 6.85 17.36
CA GLN A 131 -6.96 7.74 18.01
C GLN A 131 -7.06 9.19 17.51
N LEU A 132 -7.45 9.39 16.24
CA LEU A 132 -7.63 10.74 15.70
C LEU A 132 -8.88 11.40 16.28
N ILE A 133 -9.99 10.67 16.37
CA ILE A 133 -11.28 11.18 16.84
C ILE A 133 -11.25 11.46 18.35
N TRP A 134 -10.72 10.52 19.14
CA TRP A 134 -10.71 10.57 20.59
C TRP A 134 -9.31 10.89 21.09
#